data_AF-A0A6I4ZJR6-F1
#
_entry.id   AF-A0A6I4ZJR6-F1
#
_cell.length_a   1.000
_cell.length_b   1.000
_cell.length_c   1.000
_cell.angle_alpha   90.00
_cell.angle_beta   90.00
_cell.angle_gamma   90.00
#
_symmetry.space_group_name_H-M   'P 1'
#
loop_
_entity.id
_entity.type
_entity.pdbx_description
1 polymer ?
#
loop_
_entity_poly.entity_id
_entity_poly.type
_entity_poly.pdbx_seq_one_letter_code
_entity_poly.pdbx_strand_id
1 'polypeptide(L)'
;NWNVFDFTIIVLSLIPAVGTFAVVARLARLMRLLRLVSAVPELRLIVTTLVRSIPGMLHIVAVMSVLSYIYAIVGYELFHEHDPEHWDNLGISLLSLFRVVTLEDWTDIMYVAMELNSFAWIYFVSYVVLGSFVTINLFIAVVINNLDEAKQERLRQLEQVPTADELVEELRAARESLSRLERRLSRAEDTPER
;
A
#
# COMPACT_ATOMS: atom_id res chain seq x y z
N ASN A 1 9.12 8.05 -9.23
CA ASN A 1 9.91 9.30 -9.37
C ASN A 1 9.06 10.52 -9.05
N TRP A 2 9.41 11.25 -7.99
CA TRP A 2 8.66 12.43 -7.52
C TRP A 2 8.62 13.57 -8.54
N ASN A 3 9.69 13.74 -9.32
CA ASN A 3 9.74 14.72 -10.40
C ASN A 3 8.67 14.47 -11.49
N VAL A 4 8.37 13.20 -11.79
CA VAL A 4 7.32 12.84 -12.76
C VAL A 4 5.94 13.17 -12.20
N PHE A 5 5.70 12.86 -10.93
CA PHE A 5 4.47 13.23 -10.24
C PHE A 5 4.25 14.75 -10.25
N ASP A 6 5.27 15.52 -9.87
CA ASP A 6 5.21 16.99 -9.87
C ASP A 6 4.99 17.55 -11.28
N PHE A 7 5.68 17.01 -12.28
CA PHE A 7 5.51 17.41 -13.68
C PHE A 7 4.08 17.15 -14.18
N THR A 8 3.53 15.97 -13.91
CA THR A 8 2.14 15.63 -14.28
C THR A 8 1.13 16.59 -13.64
N ILE A 9 1.30 16.92 -12.36
CA ILE A 9 0.44 17.85 -11.64
C ILE A 9 0.53 19.27 -12.24
N ILE A 10 1.73 19.73 -12.59
CA ILE A 10 1.93 21.03 -13.23
C ILE A 10 1.23 21.06 -14.59
N VAL A 11 1.47 20.07 -15.44
CA VAL A 11 0.85 19.97 -16.78
C VAL A 11 -0.67 19.97 -16.67
N LEU A 12 -1.24 19.16 -15.79
CA LEU A 12 -2.68 19.10 -15.56
C LEU A 12 -3.24 20.44 -15.06
N SER A 13 -2.49 21.15 -14.21
CA SER A 13 -2.91 22.45 -13.66
C SER A 13 -2.87 23.59 -14.68
N LEU A 14 -2.08 23.44 -15.75
CA LEU A 14 -1.91 24.42 -16.82
C LEU A 14 -2.97 24.30 -17.92
N ILE A 15 -3.75 23.21 -17.96
CA ILE A 15 -4.78 23.00 -18.98
C ILE A 15 -5.81 24.14 -18.91
N PRO A 16 -5.92 24.99 -19.95
CA PRO A 16 -6.95 26.01 -20.03
C PRO A 16 -8.27 25.32 -20.32
N ALA A 17 -9.18 25.32 -19.36
CA ALA A 17 -10.51 24.76 -19.55
C ALA A 17 -11.54 25.87 -19.77
N VAL A 18 -12.27 25.75 -20.88
CA VAL A 18 -13.37 26.63 -21.25
C VAL A 18 -14.62 25.76 -21.41
N GLY A 19 -15.81 26.29 -21.08
CA GLY A 19 -17.07 25.55 -21.19
C GLY A 19 -17.40 24.70 -19.95
N THR A 20 -18.16 23.62 -20.15
CA THR A 20 -18.81 22.81 -19.09
C THR A 20 -17.83 22.26 -18.04
N PHE A 21 -16.58 21.98 -18.42
CA PHE A 21 -15.56 21.44 -17.51
C PHE A 21 -14.69 22.51 -16.82
N ALA A 22 -14.98 23.80 -17.02
CA ALA A 22 -14.19 24.88 -16.43
C ALA A 22 -14.15 24.83 -14.89
N VAL A 23 -15.25 24.42 -14.25
CA VAL A 23 -15.31 24.23 -12.79
C VAL A 23 -14.45 23.04 -12.37
N VAL A 24 -14.58 21.89 -13.02
CA VAL A 24 -13.77 20.69 -12.74
C VAL A 24 -12.28 20.98 -12.91
N ALA A 25 -11.88 21.67 -13.97
CA ALA A 25 -10.50 22.06 -14.19
C ALA A 25 -10.01 23.10 -13.17
N ARG A 26 -10.88 24.01 -12.72
CA ARG A 26 -10.56 24.94 -11.61
C ARG A 26 -10.31 24.19 -10.31
N LEU A 27 -11.11 23.15 -10.03
CA LEU A 27 -10.90 22.25 -8.88
C LEU A 27 -9.64 21.39 -9.05
N ALA A 28 -9.35 20.91 -10.26
CA ALA A 28 -8.14 20.15 -10.55
C ALA A 28 -6.86 20.95 -10.25
N ARG A 29 -6.90 22.29 -10.29
CA ARG A 29 -5.76 23.13 -9.83
C ARG A 29 -5.46 22.94 -8.34
N LEU A 30 -6.40 22.48 -7.51
CA LEU A 30 -6.14 22.11 -6.12
C LEU A 30 -5.22 20.90 -6.00
N MET A 31 -5.10 20.05 -7.03
CA MET A 31 -4.14 18.94 -7.05
C MET A 31 -2.69 19.42 -6.86
N ARG A 32 -2.38 20.69 -7.17
CA ARG A 32 -1.05 21.27 -6.87
C ARG A 32 -0.73 21.30 -5.37
N LEU A 33 -1.74 21.25 -4.49
CA LEU A 33 -1.54 21.10 -3.04
C LEU A 33 -0.97 19.73 -2.69
N LEU A 34 -1.20 18.71 -3.51
CA LEU A 34 -0.59 17.38 -3.33
C LEU A 34 0.94 17.40 -3.54
N ARG A 35 1.48 18.45 -4.16
CA ARG A 35 2.94 18.69 -4.19
C ARG A 35 3.52 18.90 -2.80
N LEU A 36 2.71 19.14 -1.77
CA LEU A 36 3.18 19.13 -0.39
C LEU A 36 3.72 17.75 0.01
N VAL A 37 3.13 16.66 -0.52
CA VAL A 37 3.61 15.29 -0.30
C VAL A 37 5.01 15.08 -0.88
N SER A 38 5.28 15.66 -2.06
CA SER A 38 6.62 15.60 -2.66
C SER A 38 7.58 16.58 -1.99
N ALA A 39 7.12 17.74 -1.53
CA ALA A 39 7.94 18.76 -0.88
C ALA A 39 8.41 18.35 0.53
N VAL A 40 7.60 17.61 1.29
CA VAL A 40 7.90 17.21 2.67
C VAL A 40 8.49 15.79 2.69
N PRO A 41 9.76 15.60 3.13
CA PRO A 41 10.41 14.29 3.16
C PRO A 41 9.66 13.22 3.96
N GLU A 42 9.01 13.61 5.05
CA GLU A 42 8.26 12.69 5.91
C GLU A 42 7.00 12.14 5.22
N LEU A 43 6.22 13.01 4.57
CA LEU A 43 5.05 12.60 3.78
C LEU A 43 5.45 11.71 2.60
N ARG A 44 6.56 12.06 1.96
CA ARG A 44 7.17 11.28 0.88
C ARG A 44 7.48 9.86 1.32
N LEU A 45 8.07 9.71 2.52
CA LEU A 45 8.41 8.42 3.09
C LEU A 45 7.14 7.58 3.29
N ILE A 46 6.13 8.13 3.97
CA ILE A 46 4.85 7.43 4.24
C ILE A 46 4.20 6.95 2.94
N VAL A 47 4.04 7.84 1.96
CA VAL A 47 3.40 7.49 0.69
C VAL A 47 4.23 6.48 -0.10
N THR A 48 5.56 6.60 -0.11
CA THR A 48 6.42 5.61 -0.78
C THR A 48 6.28 4.24 -0.14
N THR A 49 6.21 4.16 1.19
CA THR A 49 6.02 2.90 1.91
C THR A 49 4.65 2.29 1.61
N LEU A 50 3.57 3.09 1.67
CA LEU A 50 2.22 2.62 1.31
C LEU A 50 2.16 2.08 -0.12
N VAL A 51 2.71 2.82 -1.09
CA VAL A 51 2.73 2.40 -2.49
C VAL A 51 3.56 1.15 -2.70
N ARG A 52 4.66 0.96 -1.96
CA ARG A 52 5.47 -0.27 -2.00
C ARG A 52 4.73 -1.50 -1.49
N SER A 53 3.73 -1.34 -0.62
CA SER A 53 2.91 -2.46 -0.15
C SER A 53 1.82 -2.89 -1.15
N ILE A 54 1.45 -2.04 -2.12
CA ILE A 54 0.37 -2.33 -3.09
C ILE A 54 0.64 -3.59 -3.95
N PRO A 55 1.83 -3.78 -4.56
CA PRO A 55 2.09 -4.93 -5.43
C PRO A 55 1.82 -6.28 -4.75
N GLY A 56 2.16 -6.42 -3.46
CA GLY A 56 1.92 -7.64 -2.69
C GLY A 56 0.44 -7.98 -2.50
N MET A 57 -0.45 -7.01 -2.69
CA MET A 57 -1.90 -7.15 -2.53
C MET A 57 -2.65 -7.36 -3.86
N LEU A 58 -1.99 -7.10 -5.00
CA LEU A 58 -2.65 -7.04 -6.30
C LEU A 58 -3.41 -8.31 -6.64
N HIS A 59 -2.88 -9.47 -6.28
CA HIS A 59 -3.54 -10.77 -6.51
C HIS A 59 -4.87 -10.89 -5.77
N ILE A 60 -4.93 -10.46 -4.51
CA ILE A 60 -6.15 -10.55 -3.69
C ILE A 60 -7.19 -9.54 -4.18
N VAL A 61 -6.74 -8.32 -4.53
CA VAL A 61 -7.61 -7.31 -5.15
C VAL A 61 -8.17 -7.80 -6.49
N ALA A 62 -7.38 -8.53 -7.29
CA ALA A 62 -7.86 -9.13 -8.54
C ALA A 62 -8.95 -10.20 -8.28
N VAL A 63 -8.76 -11.05 -7.27
CA VAL A 63 -9.79 -12.03 -6.86
C VAL A 63 -11.08 -11.32 -6.42
N MET A 64 -10.97 -10.26 -5.59
CA MET A 64 -12.12 -9.46 -5.18
C MET A 64 -12.83 -8.83 -6.39
N SER A 65 -12.06 -8.30 -7.35
CA SER A 65 -12.62 -7.67 -8.56
C SER A 65 -13.41 -8.67 -9.41
N VAL A 66 -12.90 -9.90 -9.56
CA VAL A 66 -13.62 -10.97 -10.27
C VAL A 66 -14.90 -11.37 -9.53
N LEU A 67 -14.83 -11.50 -8.20
CA LEU A 67 -16.01 -11.79 -7.37
C LEU A 67 -17.08 -10.69 -7.54
N SER A 68 -16.70 -9.42 -7.38
CA SER A 68 -17.61 -8.28 -7.57
C SER A 68 -18.17 -8.21 -8.98
N TYR A 69 -17.40 -8.55 -10.02
CA TYR A 69 -17.89 -8.60 -11.39
C TYR A 69 -18.97 -9.66 -11.60
N ILE A 70 -18.75 -10.87 -11.08
CA ILE A 70 -19.73 -11.96 -11.18
C ILE A 70 -21.03 -11.57 -10.46
N TYR A 71 -20.92 -11.06 -9.22
CA TYR A 71 -22.09 -10.59 -8.48
C TYR A 71 -22.76 -9.43 -9.19
N ALA A 72 -22.02 -8.49 -9.78
CA ALA A 72 -22.61 -7.33 -10.46
C ALA A 72 -23.50 -7.74 -11.63
N ILE A 73 -23.08 -8.75 -12.42
CA ILE A 73 -23.90 -9.30 -13.52
C ILE A 73 -25.13 -9.99 -12.96
N VAL A 74 -24.98 -10.81 -11.91
CA VAL A 74 -26.11 -11.51 -11.30
C VAL A 74 -27.12 -10.53 -10.71
N GLY A 75 -26.67 -9.54 -9.95
CA GLY A 75 -27.55 -8.52 -9.36
C GLY A 75 -28.18 -7.62 -10.41
N TYR A 76 -27.47 -7.27 -11.48
CA TYR A 76 -28.05 -6.60 -12.64
C TYR A 76 -29.24 -7.41 -13.18
N GLU A 77 -29.02 -8.67 -13.52
CA GLU A 77 -30.07 -9.53 -14.08
C GLU A 77 -31.26 -9.70 -13.13
N LEU A 78 -31.01 -9.80 -11.82
CA LEU A 78 -32.06 -10.05 -10.83
C LEU A 78 -32.87 -8.82 -10.43
N PHE A 79 -32.26 -7.63 -10.40
CA PHE A 79 -32.83 -6.47 -9.70
C PHE A 79 -33.00 -5.21 -10.57
N HIS A 80 -32.44 -5.15 -11.78
CA HIS A 80 -32.44 -3.94 -12.61
C HIS A 80 -33.84 -3.38 -12.93
N GLU A 81 -34.86 -4.23 -13.08
CA GLU A 81 -36.22 -3.76 -13.39
C GLU A 81 -36.88 -3.05 -12.20
N HIS A 82 -36.52 -3.42 -10.97
CA HIS A 82 -37.16 -2.92 -9.75
C HIS A 82 -36.37 -1.83 -9.04
N ASP A 83 -35.05 -1.92 -9.10
CA ASP A 83 -34.14 -0.95 -8.49
C ASP A 83 -33.08 -0.47 -9.50
N PRO A 84 -33.47 0.34 -10.49
CA PRO A 84 -32.52 0.91 -11.45
C PRO A 84 -31.47 1.80 -10.78
N GLU A 85 -31.78 2.41 -9.63
CA GLU A 85 -30.82 3.28 -8.92
C GLU A 85 -29.53 2.53 -8.56
N HIS A 86 -29.64 1.25 -8.20
CA HIS A 86 -28.49 0.42 -7.81
C HIS A 86 -28.06 -0.58 -8.88
N TRP A 87 -28.90 -0.87 -9.88
CA TRP A 87 -28.69 -1.96 -10.84
C TRP A 87 -28.94 -1.58 -12.31
N ASP A 88 -29.00 -0.30 -12.69
CA ASP A 88 -29.28 0.15 -14.08
C ASP A 88 -28.23 -0.27 -15.12
N ASN A 89 -26.97 -0.40 -14.72
CA ASN A 89 -25.90 -0.87 -15.59
C ASN A 89 -24.74 -1.45 -14.76
N LEU A 90 -23.84 -2.18 -15.43
CA LEU A 90 -22.73 -2.85 -14.78
C LEU A 90 -21.89 -1.93 -13.87
N GLY A 91 -21.66 -0.67 -14.28
CA GLY A 91 -20.87 0.27 -13.49
C GLY A 91 -21.56 0.67 -12.19
N ILE A 92 -22.87 0.90 -12.25
CA ILE A 92 -23.70 1.19 -11.07
C ILE A 92 -23.83 -0.05 -10.18
N SER A 93 -24.05 -1.24 -10.75
CA SER A 93 -24.06 -2.50 -9.99
C SER A 93 -22.74 -2.75 -9.25
N LEU A 94 -21.60 -2.48 -9.89
CA LEU A 94 -20.28 -2.55 -9.25
C LEU A 94 -20.13 -1.53 -8.12
N LEU A 95 -20.65 -0.31 -8.28
CA LEU A 95 -20.65 0.72 -7.24
C LEU A 95 -21.54 0.34 -6.06
N SER A 96 -22.72 -0.21 -6.32
CA SER A 96 -23.63 -0.73 -5.30
C SER A 96 -22.97 -1.86 -4.50
N LEU A 97 -22.34 -2.82 -5.19
CA LEU A 97 -21.58 -3.88 -4.54
C LEU A 97 -20.32 -3.38 -3.81
N PHE A 98 -19.76 -2.25 -4.21
CA PHE A 98 -18.71 -1.58 -3.44
C PHE A 98 -19.25 -1.08 -2.10
N ARG A 99 -20.42 -0.44 -2.07
CA ARG A 99 -21.10 -0.05 -0.81
C ARG A 99 -21.44 -1.27 0.05
N VAL A 100 -21.88 -2.36 -0.58
CA VAL A 100 -22.18 -3.61 0.15
C VAL A 100 -20.94 -4.21 0.79
N VAL A 101 -19.79 -4.27 0.12
CA VAL A 101 -18.56 -4.85 0.71
C VAL A 101 -17.94 -3.96 1.78
N THR A 102 -18.09 -2.64 1.68
CA THR A 102 -17.68 -1.71 2.75
C THR A 102 -18.62 -1.72 3.95
N LEU A 103 -19.73 -2.47 3.85
CA LEU A 103 -20.81 -2.56 4.84
C LEU A 103 -21.48 -1.20 5.10
N GLU A 104 -21.44 -0.30 4.12
CA GLU A 104 -22.06 1.03 4.20
C GLU A 104 -23.47 0.98 3.63
N ASP A 105 -24.48 1.22 4.47
CA ASP A 105 -25.90 1.26 4.13
C ASP A 105 -26.38 0.07 3.26
N TRP A 106 -25.70 -1.08 3.39
CA TRP A 106 -25.90 -2.23 2.51
C TRP A 106 -27.22 -2.96 2.74
N THR A 107 -27.78 -2.84 3.95
CA THR A 107 -29.06 -3.43 4.32
C THR A 107 -30.22 -2.76 3.60
N ASP A 108 -30.10 -1.47 3.27
CA ASP A 108 -31.17 -0.74 2.59
C ASP A 108 -31.34 -1.24 1.15
N ILE A 109 -30.22 -1.44 0.44
CA ILE A 109 -30.19 -2.06 -0.89
C ILE A 109 -30.75 -3.48 -0.83
N MET A 110 -30.42 -4.24 0.22
CA MET A 110 -30.96 -5.58 0.42
C MET A 110 -32.47 -5.57 0.69
N TYR A 111 -32.99 -4.64 1.50
CA TYR A 111 -34.40 -4.59 1.84
C TYR A 111 -35.26 -4.24 0.62
N VAL A 112 -34.81 -3.34 -0.25
CA VAL A 112 -35.46 -3.06 -1.54
C VAL A 112 -35.53 -4.34 -2.38
N ALA A 113 -34.43 -5.08 -2.52
CA ALA A 113 -34.42 -6.34 -3.24
C ALA A 113 -35.34 -7.42 -2.61
N MET A 114 -35.56 -7.36 -1.29
CA MET A 114 -36.47 -8.28 -0.59
C MET A 114 -37.95 -8.00 -0.85
N GLU A 115 -38.32 -6.80 -1.32
CA GLU A 115 -39.67 -6.48 -1.77
C GLU A 115 -40.06 -7.29 -3.01
N LEU A 116 -39.09 -7.60 -3.89
CA LEU A 116 -39.27 -8.51 -5.02
C LEU A 116 -39.30 -9.98 -4.59
N ASN A 117 -38.34 -10.38 -3.76
CA ASN A 117 -38.17 -11.78 -3.36
C ASN A 117 -37.65 -11.85 -1.92
N SER A 118 -38.43 -12.45 -1.02
CA SER A 118 -38.07 -12.59 0.40
C SER A 118 -36.77 -13.38 0.64
N PHE A 119 -36.25 -14.12 -0.33
CA PHE A 119 -34.95 -14.82 -0.27
C PHE A 119 -33.77 -14.01 -0.82
N ALA A 120 -33.98 -12.77 -1.30
CA ALA A 120 -32.92 -11.91 -1.84
C ALA A 120 -31.78 -11.65 -0.83
N TRP A 121 -32.06 -11.70 0.47
CA TRP A 121 -31.02 -11.59 1.51
C TRP A 121 -29.88 -12.61 1.34
N ILE A 122 -30.14 -13.79 0.75
CA ILE A 122 -29.11 -14.81 0.51
C ILE A 122 -28.02 -14.27 -0.42
N TYR A 123 -28.40 -13.51 -1.45
CA TYR A 123 -27.47 -12.90 -2.39
C TYR A 123 -26.56 -11.88 -1.69
N PHE A 124 -27.13 -10.97 -0.89
CA PHE A 124 -26.36 -9.95 -0.19
C PHE A 124 -25.49 -10.53 0.93
N VAL A 125 -26.05 -11.43 1.75
CA VAL A 125 -25.31 -12.05 2.86
C VAL A 125 -24.18 -12.93 2.33
N SER A 126 -24.39 -13.68 1.25
CA SER A 126 -23.30 -14.48 0.65
C SER A 126 -22.18 -13.60 0.10
N TYR A 127 -22.50 -12.48 -0.56
CA TYR A 127 -21.51 -11.51 -1.00
C TYR A 127 -20.74 -10.88 0.17
N VAL A 128 -21.44 -10.47 1.23
CA VAL A 128 -20.83 -9.89 2.45
C VAL A 128 -19.88 -10.89 3.11
N VAL A 129 -20.29 -12.17 3.24
CA VAL A 129 -19.45 -13.21 3.85
C VAL A 129 -18.20 -13.47 3.00
N LEU A 130 -18.36 -13.64 1.68
CA LEU A 130 -17.23 -13.87 0.77
C LEU A 130 -16.29 -12.65 0.71
N GLY A 131 -16.85 -11.44 0.59
CA GLY A 131 -16.09 -10.19 0.56
C GLY A 131 -15.35 -9.92 1.87
N SER A 132 -15.99 -10.19 3.02
CA SER A 132 -15.34 -10.10 4.34
C SER A 132 -14.20 -11.11 4.48
N PHE A 133 -14.41 -12.35 4.04
CA PHE A 133 -13.36 -13.37 4.03
C PHE A 133 -12.16 -12.95 3.19
N VAL A 134 -12.39 -12.43 1.97
CA VAL A 134 -11.33 -11.91 1.11
C VAL A 134 -10.63 -10.70 1.74
N THR A 135 -11.37 -9.81 2.39
CA THR A 135 -10.82 -8.63 3.08
C THR A 135 -9.95 -9.02 4.28
N ILE A 136 -10.37 -10.03 5.06
CA ILE A 136 -9.56 -10.57 6.15
C ILE A 136 -8.28 -11.21 5.60
N ASN A 137 -8.37 -11.97 4.51
CA ASN A 137 -7.20 -12.56 3.88
C ASN A 137 -6.25 -11.50 3.30
N LEU A 138 -6.79 -10.38 2.78
CA LEU A 138 -6.00 -9.23 2.38
C LEU A 138 -5.22 -8.66 3.56
N PHE A 139 -5.87 -8.45 4.70
CA PHE A 139 -5.22 -7.95 5.91
C PHE A 139 -4.11 -8.90 6.40
N ILE A 140 -4.40 -10.21 6.45
CA ILE A 140 -3.42 -11.23 6.83
C ILE A 140 -2.21 -11.20 5.88
N ALA A 141 -2.44 -11.14 4.57
CA ALA A 141 -1.37 -11.07 3.58
C ALA A 141 -0.49 -9.82 3.77
N VAL A 142 -1.09 -8.66 4.05
CA VAL A 142 -0.34 -7.43 4.34
C VAL A 142 0.50 -7.57 5.61
N VAL A 143 -0.07 -8.14 6.68
CA VAL A 143 0.67 -8.35 7.94
C VAL A 143 1.82 -9.33 7.71
N ILE A 144 1.58 -10.44 7.01
CA ILE A 144 2.63 -11.44 6.70
C ILE A 144 3.73 -10.82 5.84
N ASN A 145 3.40 -10.06 4.79
CA ASN A 145 4.40 -9.40 3.95
C ASN A 145 5.27 -8.42 4.76
N ASN A 146 4.66 -7.61 5.63
CA ASN A 146 5.42 -6.71 6.51
C ASN A 146 6.29 -7.47 7.52
N LEU A 147 5.78 -8.57 8.10
CA LEU A 147 6.54 -9.40 9.03
C LEU A 147 7.69 -10.13 8.34
N ASP A 148 7.50 -10.61 7.12
CA ASP A 148 8.54 -11.27 6.35
C ASP A 148 9.63 -10.26 5.95
N GLU A 149 9.28 -9.07 5.48
CA GLU A 149 10.24 -7.98 5.23
C GLU A 149 11.04 -7.61 6.49
N ALA A 150 10.38 -7.43 7.63
CA ALA A 150 11.04 -7.11 8.89
C ALA A 150 11.94 -8.26 9.40
N LYS A 151 11.53 -9.50 9.18
CA LYS A 151 12.31 -10.69 9.53
C LYS A 151 13.54 -10.82 8.64
N GLN A 152 13.40 -10.64 7.33
CA GLN A 152 14.49 -10.70 6.36
C GLN A 152 15.55 -9.63 6.65
N GLU A 153 15.13 -8.41 6.98
CA GLU A 153 16.06 -7.35 7.37
C GLU A 153 16.86 -7.72 8.63
N ARG A 154 16.19 -8.29 9.65
CA ARG A 154 16.88 -8.79 10.85
C ARG A 154 17.87 -9.91 10.52
N LEU A 155 17.51 -10.86 9.65
CA LEU A 155 18.41 -11.95 9.27
C LEU A 155 19.67 -11.41 8.58
N ARG A 156 19.53 -10.44 7.67
CA ARG A 156 20.69 -9.79 7.02
C ARG A 156 21.60 -9.10 8.02
N GLN A 157 21.04 -8.47 9.05
CA GLN A 157 21.85 -7.88 10.12
C GLN A 157 22.59 -8.95 10.93
N LEU A 158 22.00 -10.11 11.16
CA LEU A 158 22.65 -11.25 11.82
C LEU A 158 23.76 -11.87 10.95
N GLU A 159 23.55 -11.97 9.63
CA GLU A 159 24.58 -12.44 8.69
C GLU A 159 25.79 -11.50 8.60
N GLN A 160 25.59 -10.20 8.89
CA GLN A 160 26.68 -9.22 8.96
C GLN A 160 27.43 -9.23 10.29
N VAL A 161 26.97 -9.98 11.31
CA VAL A 161 27.74 -10.14 12.55
C VAL A 161 28.98 -10.97 12.22
N PRO A 162 30.20 -10.45 12.43
CA PRO A 162 31.42 -11.17 12.07
C PRO A 162 31.46 -12.52 12.78
N THR A 163 31.85 -13.55 12.03
CA THR A 163 31.95 -14.91 12.57
C THR A 163 32.98 -14.94 13.69
N ALA A 164 32.87 -15.88 14.64
CA ALA A 164 33.83 -16.01 15.74
C ALA A 164 35.29 -16.03 15.25
N ASP A 165 35.56 -16.67 14.12
CA ASP A 165 36.90 -16.72 13.52
C ASP A 165 37.35 -15.35 12.97
N GLU A 166 36.44 -14.58 12.36
CA GLU A 166 36.72 -13.21 11.90
C GLU A 166 37.00 -12.27 13.07
N LEU A 167 36.24 -12.40 14.16
CA LEU A 167 36.47 -11.65 15.41
C LEU A 167 37.83 -12.01 16.03
N VAL A 168 38.21 -13.29 16.01
CA VAL A 168 39.51 -13.74 16.50
C VAL A 168 40.64 -13.15 15.67
N GLU A 169 40.48 -13.11 14.34
CA GLU A 169 41.49 -12.54 13.45
C GLU A 169 41.61 -11.02 13.59
N GLU A 170 40.49 -10.30 13.73
CA GLU A 170 40.49 -8.87 14.09
C GLU A 170 41.18 -8.62 15.43
N LEU A 171 40.92 -9.45 16.46
CA LEU A 171 41.53 -9.31 17.78
C LEU A 171 43.05 -9.52 17.72
N ARG A 172 43.52 -10.49 16.92
CA ARG A 172 44.96 -10.72 16.67
C ARG A 172 45.59 -9.53 15.97
N ALA A 173 44.97 -9.01 14.91
CA ALA A 173 45.45 -7.85 14.18
C ALA A 173 45.52 -6.60 15.08
N ALA A 174 44.51 -6.37 15.91
CA ALA A 174 44.48 -5.29 16.88
C ALA A 174 45.62 -5.43 17.90
N ARG A 175 45.84 -6.62 18.46
CA ARG A 175 46.93 -6.88 19.40
C ARG A 175 48.30 -6.64 18.78
N GLU A 176 48.51 -7.04 17.53
CA GLU A 176 49.75 -6.72 16.81
C GLU A 176 49.96 -5.22 16.65
N SER A 177 48.91 -4.48 16.27
CA SER A 177 49.00 -3.02 16.09
C SER A 177 49.43 -2.30 17.38
N LEU A 178 48.89 -2.72 18.53
CA LEU A 178 49.27 -2.21 19.85
C LEU A 178 50.74 -2.49 20.16
N SER A 179 51.21 -3.73 19.92
CA SER A 179 52.62 -4.08 20.15
C SER A 179 53.59 -3.27 19.29
N ARG A 180 53.19 -2.90 18.06
CA ARG A 180 53.98 -2.04 17.17
C ARG A 180 54.03 -0.61 17.69
N LEU A 181 52.92 -0.09 18.21
CA LEU A 181 52.84 1.22 18.85
C LEU A 181 53.73 1.29 20.09
N GLU A 182 53.68 0.26 20.94
CA GLU A 182 54.50 0.16 22.15
C GLU A 182 56.00 0.17 21.83
N ARG A 183 56.43 -0.60 20.81
CA ARG A 183 57.83 -0.55 20.32
C ARG A 183 58.23 0.80 19.71
N ARG A 184 57.27 1.55 19.15
CA ARG A 184 57.54 2.90 18.63
C ARG A 184 57.70 3.91 19.76
N LEU A 185 56.86 3.82 20.79
CA LEU A 185 56.96 4.61 22.01
C LEU A 185 58.28 4.34 22.73
N SER A 186 58.64 3.07 22.93
CA SER A 186 59.89 2.72 23.60
C SER A 186 61.12 3.24 22.84
N ARG A 187 61.10 3.22 21.50
CA ARG A 187 62.17 3.79 20.67
C ARG A 187 62.20 5.33 20.70
N ALA A 188 61.05 5.98 20.86
CA ALA A 188 60.96 7.43 20.95
C ALA A 188 61.45 7.93 22.32
N GLU A 189 61.18 7.20 23.41
CA GLU A 189 61.72 7.49 24.75
C GLU A 189 63.24 7.29 24.83
N ASP A 190 63.81 6.34 24.07
CA ASP A 190 65.25 6.08 24.00
C ASP A 190 66.02 7.06 23.08
N THR A 191 65.34 8.03 22.47
CA THR A 191 66.00 9.06 21.65
C THR A 191 66.28 10.28 22.53
N PRO A 192 67.53 10.53 22.96
CA PRO A 192 67.84 11.69 23.79
C PRO A 192 67.61 12.98 22.98
N GLU A 193 66.84 13.90 23.54
CA GLU A 193 66.73 15.29 23.08
C GLU A 193 68.15 15.84 22.85
N ARG A 194 68.42 16.24 21.61
CA ARG A 194 69.61 17.02 21.25
C ARG A 194 69.35 18.49 21.47
#